data_AF-A0A931FYS8-F1
#
_entry.id   AF-A0A931FYS8-F1
#
_cell.length_a   1.000
_cell.length_b   1.000
_cell.length_c   1.000
_cell.angle_alpha   90.00
_cell.angle_beta   90.00
_cell.angle_gamma   90.00
#
_symmetry.space_group_name_H-M   'P 1'
#
loop_
_entity.id
_entity.type
_entity.pdbx_description
1 polymer ?
#
loop_
_entity_poly.entity_id
_entity_poly.type
_entity_poly.pdbx_seq_one_letter_code
_entity_poly.pdbx_strand_id
1 'polypeptide(L)'
;MEEPFLHVSSDQFVAAGMLPPRRDDGGPFDWWLQVRPRFFAAFHQCLLAFAVTGNDLIVEHVIEFRSWRADLAVLLADLDVFLIGVHCAPDELDRRERIRGDRRIGERRAHVELNGIHTFGPYDFEIDTTAGVNTQTIASVLSAWKRRAPSSGTLAQSPQKY
;
A
#
# COMPACT_ATOMS: atom_id res chain seq x y z
N MET A 1 -11.05 -6.56 -15.37
CA MET A 1 -11.06 -7.73 -14.48
C MET A 1 -12.51 -7.99 -14.18
N GLU A 2 -12.91 -9.26 -14.20
CA GLU A 2 -14.30 -9.64 -13.89
C GLU A 2 -14.47 -9.92 -12.39
N GLU A 3 -13.35 -10.11 -11.70
CA GLU A 3 -13.25 -10.34 -10.27
C GLU A 3 -13.44 -9.02 -9.48
N PRO A 4 -14.32 -9.00 -8.46
CA PRO A 4 -14.60 -7.80 -7.68
C PRO A 4 -13.54 -7.58 -6.60
N PHE A 5 -12.57 -6.72 -6.87
CA PHE A 5 -11.60 -6.27 -5.86
C PHE A 5 -12.09 -5.03 -5.12
N LEU A 6 -11.94 -5.01 -3.79
CA LEU A 6 -12.07 -3.79 -2.99
C LEU A 6 -10.77 -2.98 -3.09
N HIS A 7 -10.88 -1.70 -3.46
CA HIS A 7 -9.75 -0.78 -3.41
C HIS A 7 -9.62 -0.17 -2.01
N VAL A 8 -8.49 -0.45 -1.35
CA VAL A 8 -8.21 0.00 0.02
C VAL A 8 -6.92 0.81 0.05
N SER A 9 -7.00 2.04 0.54
CA SER A 9 -5.88 2.96 0.68
C SER A 9 -5.95 3.69 2.02
N SER A 10 -4.82 3.87 2.69
CA SER A 10 -4.79 4.63 3.95
C SER A 10 -5.25 6.09 3.74
N ASP A 11 -5.00 6.64 2.54
CA ASP A 11 -5.45 7.98 2.15
C ASP A 11 -6.99 8.08 2.08
N GLN A 12 -7.72 6.98 1.84
CA GLN A 12 -9.20 6.99 1.91
C GLN A 12 -9.70 7.23 3.32
N PHE A 13 -9.05 6.64 4.34
CA PHE A 13 -9.41 6.89 5.74
C PHE A 13 -9.12 8.34 6.14
N VAL A 14 -7.99 8.88 5.69
CA VAL A 14 -7.66 10.30 5.92
C VAL A 14 -8.68 11.22 5.23
N ALA A 15 -9.00 10.96 3.96
CA ALA A 15 -9.96 11.74 3.19
C ALA A 15 -11.39 11.68 3.75
N ALA A 16 -11.76 10.55 4.37
CA ALA A 16 -13.04 10.39 5.07
C ALA A 16 -13.10 11.13 6.43
N GLY A 17 -12.03 11.81 6.84
CA GLY A 17 -11.99 12.55 8.10
C GLY A 17 -11.79 11.68 9.33
N MET A 18 -11.22 10.47 9.18
CA MET A 18 -11.00 9.55 10.30
C MET A 18 -10.02 10.09 11.35
N LEU A 19 -9.03 10.88 10.92
CA LEU A 19 -7.97 11.37 11.80
C LEU A 19 -8.36 12.68 12.51
N PRO A 20 -8.03 12.83 13.80
CA PRO A 20 -8.08 14.12 14.46
C PRO A 20 -7.06 15.10 13.84
N PRO A 21 -7.17 16.40 14.13
CA PRO A 21 -6.15 17.38 13.71
C PRO A 21 -4.74 16.94 14.15
N ARG A 22 -3.79 16.97 13.20
CA ARG A 22 -2.40 16.57 13.46
C ARG A 22 -1.74 17.52 14.46
N ARG A 23 -0.94 16.97 15.35
CA ARG A 23 -0.17 17.70 16.38
C ARG A 23 1.26 17.17 16.38
N ASP A 24 2.22 18.07 16.46
CA ASP A 24 3.65 17.74 16.55
C ASP A 24 4.22 18.38 17.83
N ASP A 25 3.67 17.98 18.98
CA ASP A 25 3.91 18.59 20.30
C ASP A 25 4.55 17.64 21.32
N GLY A 26 4.86 16.39 20.93
CA GLY A 26 5.40 15.36 21.81
C GLY A 26 4.41 14.84 22.87
N GLY A 27 3.15 15.30 22.84
CA GLY A 27 2.10 14.85 23.75
C GLY A 27 1.51 13.48 23.38
N PRO A 28 0.50 13.01 24.12
CA PRO A 28 -0.14 11.71 23.87
C PRO A 28 -0.89 11.60 22.53
N PHE A 29 -1.10 12.74 21.86
CA PHE A 29 -1.72 12.84 20.54
C PHE A 29 -0.74 13.33 19.46
N ASP A 30 0.56 13.32 19.76
CA ASP A 30 1.59 13.61 18.77
C ASP A 30 1.46 12.66 17.57
N TRP A 31 1.49 13.24 16.37
CA TRP A 31 1.26 12.51 15.14
C TRP A 31 2.36 11.48 14.91
N TRP A 32 3.62 11.89 15.00
CA TRP A 32 4.75 11.04 14.63
C TRP A 32 5.04 9.95 15.65
N LEU A 33 5.03 10.30 16.93
CA LEU A 33 5.44 9.41 18.00
C LEU A 33 4.30 8.52 18.52
N GLN A 34 3.04 8.98 18.41
CA GLN A 34 1.91 8.31 19.06
C GLN A 34 0.84 7.87 18.07
N VAL A 35 0.25 8.78 17.29
CA VAL A 35 -0.96 8.47 16.49
C VAL A 35 -0.63 7.69 15.23
N ARG A 36 0.37 8.11 14.45
CA ARG A 36 0.76 7.49 13.17
C ARG A 36 1.13 6.01 13.31
N PRO A 37 1.97 5.57 14.27
CA PRO A 37 2.28 4.15 14.42
C PRO A 37 1.05 3.30 14.71
N ARG A 38 0.17 3.78 15.61
CA ARG A 38 -1.08 3.09 15.97
C ARG A 38 -2.06 3.04 14.80
N PHE A 39 -2.18 4.14 14.05
CA PHE A 39 -3.02 4.22 12.86
C PHE A 39 -2.59 3.22 11.79
N PHE A 40 -1.30 3.15 11.46
CA PHE A 40 -0.82 2.20 10.45
C PHE A 40 -0.85 0.76 10.92
N ALA A 41 -0.60 0.49 12.20
CA ALA A 41 -0.81 -0.84 12.78
C ALA A 41 -2.28 -1.29 12.63
N ALA A 42 -3.24 -0.40 12.91
CA ALA A 42 -4.66 -0.68 12.70
C ALA A 42 -5.01 -0.85 11.21
N PHE A 43 -4.47 0.00 10.33
CA PHE A 43 -4.64 -0.11 8.88
C PHE A 43 -4.18 -1.49 8.37
N HIS A 44 -3.01 -1.96 8.79
CA HIS A 44 -2.52 -3.30 8.41
C HIS A 44 -3.44 -4.42 8.89
N GLN A 45 -3.94 -4.33 10.13
CA GLN A 45 -4.89 -5.31 10.67
C GLN A 45 -6.22 -5.33 9.91
N CYS A 46 -6.70 -4.18 9.43
CA CYS A 46 -7.89 -4.12 8.58
C CYS A 46 -7.71 -4.94 7.28
N LEU A 47 -6.51 -4.91 6.68
CA LEU A 47 -6.24 -5.70 5.45
C LEU A 47 -6.44 -7.19 5.71
N LEU A 48 -5.90 -7.70 6.81
CA LEU A 48 -6.10 -9.09 7.21
C LEU A 48 -7.59 -9.38 7.43
N ALA A 49 -8.29 -8.54 8.19
CA ALA A 49 -9.71 -8.73 8.50
C ALA A 49 -10.60 -8.81 7.24
N PHE A 50 -10.37 -7.96 6.26
CA PHE A 50 -11.09 -8.04 4.99
C PHE A 50 -10.73 -9.31 4.20
N ALA A 51 -9.44 -9.67 4.13
CA ALA A 51 -8.99 -10.81 3.36
C ALA A 51 -9.51 -12.14 3.93
N VAL A 52 -9.42 -12.36 5.25
CA VAL A 52 -9.88 -13.61 5.90
C VAL A 52 -11.40 -13.76 5.90
N THR A 53 -12.14 -12.67 5.66
CA THR A 53 -13.60 -12.71 5.46
C THR A 53 -14.00 -12.93 4.00
N GLY A 54 -13.02 -13.20 3.11
CA GLY A 54 -13.27 -13.58 1.73
C GLY A 54 -13.31 -12.42 0.73
N ASN A 55 -12.79 -11.24 1.09
CA ASN A 55 -12.71 -10.11 0.16
C ASN A 55 -11.36 -10.08 -0.55
N ASP A 56 -11.39 -9.98 -1.88
CA ASP A 56 -10.21 -9.71 -2.68
C ASP A 56 -9.85 -8.22 -2.63
N LEU A 57 -8.58 -7.89 -2.40
CA LEU A 57 -8.13 -6.53 -2.13
C LEU A 57 -7.10 -6.02 -3.14
N ILE A 58 -7.30 -4.80 -3.63
CA ILE A 58 -6.23 -3.98 -4.22
C ILE A 58 -5.84 -2.96 -3.16
N VAL A 59 -4.62 -3.10 -2.64
CA VAL A 59 -4.11 -2.24 -1.58
C VAL A 59 -3.12 -1.22 -2.15
N GLU A 60 -3.45 0.05 -2.05
CA GLU A 60 -2.51 1.15 -2.26
C GLU A 60 -1.87 1.51 -0.91
N HIS A 61 -0.57 1.27 -0.78
CA HIS A 61 0.12 1.55 0.48
C HIS A 61 1.58 1.93 0.25
N VAL A 62 2.05 2.96 0.97
CA VAL A 62 3.47 3.31 1.05
C VAL A 62 4.06 2.61 2.26
N ILE A 63 4.90 1.60 2.02
CA ILE A 63 5.60 0.89 3.10
C ILE A 63 6.86 1.69 3.48
N GLU A 64 6.70 2.58 4.47
CA GLU A 64 7.73 3.56 4.83
C GLU A 64 8.92 2.98 5.60
N PHE A 65 8.70 1.86 6.31
CA PHE A 65 9.71 1.26 7.17
C PHE A 65 9.93 -0.21 6.85
N ARG A 66 11.18 -0.66 6.95
CA ARG A 66 11.53 -2.08 6.81
C ARG A 66 10.81 -2.96 7.83
N SER A 67 10.55 -2.45 9.04
CA SER A 67 9.73 -3.15 10.04
C SER A 67 8.32 -3.40 9.55
N TRP A 68 7.64 -2.40 8.97
CA TRP A 68 6.29 -2.59 8.42
C TRP A 68 6.25 -3.65 7.32
N ARG A 69 7.28 -3.72 6.47
CA ARG A 69 7.40 -4.79 5.48
C ARG A 69 7.50 -6.18 6.13
N ALA A 70 8.29 -6.29 7.20
CA ALA A 70 8.44 -7.55 7.94
C ALA A 70 7.13 -7.94 8.63
N ASP A 71 6.48 -6.97 9.30
CA ASP A 71 5.20 -7.16 9.99
C ASP A 71 4.10 -7.59 9.00
N LEU A 72 3.99 -6.93 7.83
CA LEU A 72 3.04 -7.31 6.79
C LEU A 72 3.29 -8.71 6.23
N ALA A 73 4.56 -9.12 6.08
CA ALA A 73 4.89 -10.46 5.61
C ALA A 73 4.46 -11.54 6.59
N VAL A 74 4.59 -11.29 7.89
CA VAL A 74 4.09 -12.20 8.93
C VAL A 74 2.57 -12.17 8.97
N LEU A 75 1.98 -10.98 8.96
CA LEU A 75 0.53 -10.78 9.09
C LEU A 75 -0.26 -11.44 7.94
N LEU A 76 0.28 -11.41 6.74
CA LEU A 76 -0.38 -11.89 5.52
C LEU A 76 0.20 -13.22 5.02
N ALA A 77 1.00 -13.93 5.83
CA ALA A 77 1.74 -15.12 5.43
C ALA A 77 0.85 -16.25 4.89
N ASP A 78 -0.38 -16.38 5.41
CA ASP A 78 -1.33 -17.42 5.04
C ASP A 78 -2.29 -17.00 3.90
N LEU A 79 -2.06 -15.86 3.27
CA LEU A 79 -2.88 -15.30 2.19
C LEU A 79 -2.17 -15.38 0.83
N ASP A 80 -2.94 -15.36 -0.26
CA ASP A 80 -2.38 -15.17 -1.60
C ASP A 80 -2.08 -13.68 -1.83
N VAL A 81 -0.83 -13.28 -1.59
CA VAL A 81 -0.38 -11.89 -1.74
C VAL A 81 0.45 -11.73 -3.00
N PHE A 82 0.13 -10.72 -3.82
CA PHE A 82 0.92 -10.32 -4.98
C PHE A 82 1.43 -8.89 -4.79
N LEU A 83 2.70 -8.76 -4.40
CA LEU A 83 3.32 -7.49 -4.03
C LEU A 83 3.96 -6.81 -5.24
N ILE A 84 3.48 -5.61 -5.58
CA ILE A 84 3.96 -4.83 -6.73
C ILE A 84 4.79 -3.63 -6.28
N GLY A 85 6.01 -3.52 -6.80
CA GLY A 85 6.84 -2.32 -6.69
C GLY A 85 6.45 -1.29 -7.76
N VAL A 86 5.98 -0.11 -7.35
CA VAL A 86 5.61 0.97 -8.28
C VAL A 86 6.63 2.10 -8.19
N HIS A 87 7.52 2.16 -9.18
CA HIS A 87 8.64 3.09 -9.23
C HIS A 87 8.31 4.32 -10.08
N CYS A 88 9.00 5.42 -9.78
CA CYS A 88 8.96 6.64 -10.57
C CYS A 88 10.27 7.41 -10.32
N ALA A 89 10.85 7.98 -11.37
CA ALA A 89 12.06 8.79 -11.25
C ALA A 89 11.81 9.97 -10.28
N PRO A 90 12.76 10.28 -9.38
CA PRO A 90 12.61 11.35 -8.40
C PRO A 90 12.23 12.71 -8.99
N ASP A 91 12.79 13.08 -10.13
CA ASP A 91 12.50 14.35 -10.81
C ASP A 91 11.05 14.44 -11.29
N GLU A 92 10.49 13.30 -11.73
CA GLU A 92 9.09 13.21 -12.14
C GLU A 92 8.14 13.19 -10.94
N LEU A 93 8.53 12.54 -9.83
CA LEU A 93 7.79 12.61 -8.57
C LEU A 93 7.65 14.06 -8.10
N ASP A 94 8.74 14.82 -8.10
CA ASP A 94 8.73 16.24 -7.72
C ASP A 94 7.85 17.07 -8.66
N ARG A 95 7.94 16.84 -9.97
CA ARG A 95 7.11 17.55 -10.95
C ARG A 95 5.62 17.29 -10.68
N ARG A 96 5.23 16.04 -10.44
CA ARG A 96 3.84 15.65 -10.15
C ARG A 96 3.35 16.21 -8.82
N GLU A 97 4.18 16.21 -7.79
CA GLU A 97 3.85 16.76 -6.48
C GLU A 97 3.58 18.26 -6.56
N ARG A 98 4.43 19.01 -7.27
CA ARG A 98 4.21 20.46 -7.50
C ARG A 98 2.89 20.74 -8.21
N ILE A 99 2.50 19.90 -9.17
CA ILE A 99 1.23 20.04 -9.90
C ILE A 99 0.02 19.72 -9.01
N ARG A 100 0.12 18.68 -8.17
CA ARG A 100 -0.99 18.28 -7.29
C ARG A 100 -1.28 19.32 -6.21
N GLY A 101 -0.24 19.97 -5.67
CA GLY A 101 -0.40 20.98 -4.62
C GLY A 101 -1.07 20.49 -3.34
N ASP A 102 -1.13 19.16 -3.14
CA ASP A 102 -1.93 18.50 -2.10
C ASP A 102 -1.17 18.33 -0.77
N ARG A 103 0.16 18.43 -0.79
CA ARG A 103 1.04 18.16 0.36
C ARG A 103 2.25 19.09 0.41
N ARG A 104 3.01 19.01 1.50
CA ARG A 104 4.30 19.70 1.65
C ARG A 104 5.26 19.18 0.58
N ILE A 105 5.78 20.09 -0.24
CA ILE A 105 6.71 19.77 -1.33
C ILE A 105 7.98 19.11 -0.76
N GLY A 106 8.41 17.98 -1.34
CA GLY A 106 9.62 17.24 -1.02
C GLY A 106 9.42 15.91 -0.28
N GLU A 107 8.20 15.59 0.18
CA GLU A 107 7.95 14.37 0.96
C GLU A 107 8.15 13.08 0.14
N ARG A 108 7.70 13.06 -1.12
CA ARG A 108 7.80 11.86 -1.97
C ARG A 108 9.24 11.49 -2.33
N ARG A 109 10.09 12.47 -2.64
CA ARG A 109 11.51 12.24 -2.92
C ARG A 109 12.24 11.69 -1.70
N ALA A 110 12.00 12.26 -0.53
CA ALA A 110 12.59 11.79 0.72
C ALA A 110 12.26 10.31 1.00
N HIS A 111 11.02 9.89 0.72
CA HIS A 111 10.65 8.47 0.86
C HIS A 111 11.47 7.55 -0.05
N VAL A 112 11.69 7.94 -1.30
CA VAL A 112 12.43 7.10 -2.27
C VAL A 112 13.94 7.13 -2.02
N GLU A 113 14.53 8.31 -1.91
CA GLU A 113 15.99 8.48 -1.86
C GLU A 113 16.57 8.30 -0.46
N LEU A 114 15.88 8.77 0.58
CA LEU A 114 16.41 8.74 1.96
C LEU A 114 15.92 7.51 2.71
N ASN A 115 14.62 7.20 2.62
CA ASN A 115 14.05 6.07 3.36
C ASN A 115 14.19 4.75 2.59
N GLY A 116 14.52 4.80 1.29
CA GLY A 116 14.77 3.62 0.47
C GLY A 116 13.57 2.68 0.43
N ILE A 117 12.34 3.20 0.31
CA ILE A 117 11.10 2.41 0.43
C ILE A 117 11.01 1.22 -0.54
N HIS A 118 11.73 1.27 -1.66
CA HIS A 118 11.80 0.19 -2.65
C HIS A 118 12.88 -0.87 -2.36
N THR A 119 13.67 -0.71 -1.29
CA THR A 119 14.73 -1.65 -0.89
C THR A 119 14.21 -2.80 0.00
N PHE A 120 12.91 -2.81 0.28
CA PHE A 120 12.26 -3.76 1.18
C PHE A 120 11.67 -4.97 0.44
N GLY A 121 12.19 -5.30 -0.75
CA GLY A 121 11.76 -6.46 -1.52
C GLY A 121 11.96 -7.82 -0.81
N PRO A 122 11.65 -8.94 -1.48
CA PRO A 122 11.33 -9.04 -2.91
C PRO A 122 9.90 -8.54 -3.25
N TYR A 123 9.73 -8.11 -4.49
CA TYR A 123 8.46 -7.86 -5.16
C TYR A 123 8.17 -9.01 -6.14
N ASP A 124 6.89 -9.33 -6.35
CA ASP A 124 6.47 -10.30 -7.37
C ASP A 124 6.47 -9.69 -8.77
N PHE A 125 6.28 -8.37 -8.84
CA PHE A 125 6.36 -7.59 -10.08
C PHE A 125 6.77 -6.15 -9.78
N GLU A 126 7.53 -5.55 -10.68
CA GLU A 126 7.95 -4.15 -10.58
C GLU A 126 7.56 -3.41 -11.86
N ILE A 127 7.08 -2.18 -11.69
CA ILE A 127 6.72 -1.28 -12.80
C ILE A 127 7.33 0.09 -12.60
N ASP A 128 7.72 0.71 -13.71
CA ASP A 128 8.13 2.12 -13.75
C ASP A 128 7.01 2.96 -14.36
N THR A 129 6.64 4.03 -13.66
CA THR A 129 5.56 4.96 -14.05
C THR A 129 6.08 6.36 -14.38
N THR A 130 7.39 6.52 -14.60
CA THR A 130 8.06 7.79 -14.94
C THR A 130 7.44 8.41 -16.19
N ALA A 131 7.22 7.61 -17.24
CA ALA A 131 6.56 8.08 -18.47
C ALA A 131 5.03 8.25 -18.35
N GLY A 132 4.48 8.05 -17.15
CA GLY A 132 3.04 8.01 -16.89
C GLY A 132 2.47 6.59 -16.94
N VAL A 133 1.20 6.46 -16.52
CA VAL A 133 0.46 5.20 -16.63
C VAL A 133 -0.31 5.20 -17.94
N ASN A 134 -0.09 4.18 -18.77
CA ASN A 134 -0.80 3.99 -20.02
C ASN A 134 -1.37 2.56 -20.10
N THR A 135 -2.11 2.27 -21.18
CA THR A 135 -2.73 0.95 -21.38
C THR A 135 -1.73 -0.20 -21.35
N GLN A 136 -0.49 0.02 -21.81
CA GLN A 136 0.56 -1.00 -21.79
C GLN A 136 1.03 -1.29 -20.36
N THR A 137 1.20 -0.26 -19.52
CA THR A 137 1.52 -0.42 -18.10
C THR A 137 0.43 -1.20 -17.37
N ILE A 138 -0.85 -0.91 -17.65
CA ILE A 138 -1.98 -1.64 -17.05
C ILE A 138 -1.98 -3.09 -17.53
N ALA A 139 -1.80 -3.32 -18.83
CA ALA A 139 -1.78 -4.65 -19.41
C ALA A 139 -0.63 -5.51 -18.85
N SER A 140 0.54 -4.92 -18.58
CA SER A 140 1.68 -5.64 -18.02
C SER A 140 1.40 -6.11 -16.58
N VAL A 141 0.83 -5.26 -15.74
CA VAL A 141 0.39 -5.60 -14.37
C VAL A 141 -0.63 -6.73 -14.38
N LEU A 142 -1.68 -6.60 -15.20
CA LEU A 142 -2.72 -7.62 -15.31
C LEU A 142 -2.15 -8.96 -15.80
N SER A 143 -1.25 -8.91 -16.76
CA SER A 143 -0.61 -10.11 -17.31
C SER A 143 0.31 -10.78 -16.29
N ALA A 144 1.04 -10.00 -15.48
CA ALA A 144 1.87 -10.52 -14.40
C ALA A 144 1.02 -11.18 -13.31
N TRP A 145 -0.03 -10.49 -12.85
CA TRP A 145 -0.98 -11.02 -11.87
C TRP A 145 -1.64 -12.32 -12.32
N LYS A 146 -2.07 -12.41 -13.60
CA LYS A 146 -2.69 -13.64 -14.16
C LYS A 146 -1.71 -14.83 -14.27
N ARG A 147 -0.41 -14.56 -14.41
CA ARG A 147 0.61 -15.62 -14.52
C ARG A 147 1.17 -16.07 -13.18
N ARG A 148 0.86 -15.36 -12.09
CA ARG A 148 1.34 -15.74 -10.76
C ARG A 148 0.83 -17.15 -10.42
N ALA A 149 1.67 -17.95 -9.79
CA ALA A 149 1.18 -19.12 -9.09
C ALA A 149 0.53 -18.62 -7.79
N PRO A 150 -0.72 -19.01 -7.47
CA PRO A 150 -1.29 -18.68 -6.18
C PRO A 150 -0.36 -19.16 -5.07
N SER A 151 -0.04 -18.28 -4.15
CA SER A 151 0.63 -18.64 -2.90
C SER A 151 -0.25 -19.70 -2.22
N SER A 152 0.33 -20.77 -1.69
CA SER A 152 -0.43 -21.83 -1.00
C SER A 152 -0.94 -21.36 0.37
N GLY A 153 -1.73 -20.29 0.40
CA GLY A 153 -2.50 -19.88 1.56
C GLY A 153 -3.73 -20.77 1.68
N THR A 154 -3.80 -21.57 2.74
CA THR A 154 -4.92 -22.48 2.98
C THR A 154 -6.10 -21.69 3.55
N LEU A 155 -6.83 -20.98 2.70
CA LEU A 155 -8.18 -20.55 3.06
C LEU A 155 -9.15 -21.68 2.71
N ALA A 156 -9.48 -22.48 3.72
CA ALA A 156 -10.57 -23.44 3.64
C ALA A 156 -11.84 -22.68 3.24
N GLN A 157 -12.35 -22.98 2.04
CA GLN A 157 -13.65 -22.51 1.59
C GLN A 157 -14.71 -22.98 2.58
N SER A 158 -15.26 -22.04 3.35
CA SER A 158 -16.53 -22.26 4.04
C SER A 158 -17.64 -21.56 3.23
N PRO A 159 -18.59 -22.30 2.65
CA PRO A 159 -19.72 -21.68 1.99
C PRO A 159 -20.68 -21.18 3.07
N GLN A 160 -20.70 -19.87 3.35
CA GLN A 160 -21.84 -19.25 4.00
C GLN A 160 -22.69 -18.54 2.95
N LYS A 161 -23.74 -19.26 2.56
CA LYS A 161 -24.93 -18.70 1.93
C LYS A 161 -25.53 -17.67 2.89
N TYR A 162 -25.72 -16.45 2.41
CA TYR A 162 -26.79 -15.59 2.87
C TYR A 162 -27.80 -15.46 1.72
#